data_AF-A0A0C2FI29-F1
#
_entry.id   AF-A0A0C2FI29-F1
#
_cell.length_a   1.000
_cell.length_b   1.000
_cell.length_c   1.000
_cell.angle_alpha   90.00
_cell.angle_beta   90.00
_cell.angle_gamma   90.00
#
_symmetry.space_group_name_H-M   'P 1'
#
loop_
_entity.id
_entity.type
_entity.pdbx_description
1 polymer ?
#
loop_
_entity_poly.entity_id
_entity_poly.type
_entity_poly.pdbx_seq_one_letter_code
_entity_poly.pdbx_strand_id
1 'polypeptide(L)'
;TPTHSVRLYIERQIKRIKNCEVASENPRDNDVIDCLLIWQLLGVIVQQQGRVTGPDVARLLVEIGSGPSRTLSSVHQHHSHRERNSTPTDSPSTAISPLRSQATDTRAYDRFTELLLGGHIQEAIESAIRDGLYADAMLVARRLLSHDAAKLIEIEERFLATRPQCNPVVTLVSVATKKHVPILVRILTTLFFVGRIL
;
A
#
# COMPACT_ATOMS: atom_id res chain seq x y z
N THR A 1 43.92 -1.30 -25.62
CA THR A 1 42.58 -0.68 -25.53
C THR A 1 42.18 -0.65 -24.06
N PRO A 2 41.76 0.48 -23.49
CA PRO A 2 41.33 0.50 -22.09
C PRO A 2 40.09 -0.38 -21.97
N THR A 3 40.13 -1.38 -21.09
CA THR A 3 39.03 -2.32 -20.88
C THR A 3 37.83 -1.53 -20.37
N HIS A 4 36.85 -1.30 -21.24
CA HIS A 4 35.62 -0.65 -20.84
C HIS A 4 34.93 -1.58 -19.84
N SER A 5 34.66 -1.11 -18.62
CA SER A 5 33.98 -1.96 -17.64
C SER A 5 32.59 -2.32 -18.17
N VAL A 6 32.16 -3.56 -17.89
CA VAL A 6 30.84 -4.08 -18.30
C VAL A 6 29.72 -3.10 -17.90
N ARG A 7 29.85 -2.47 -16.73
CA ARG A 7 28.95 -1.42 -16.24
C ARG A 7 28.83 -0.23 -17.20
N LEU A 8 29.95 0.32 -17.66
CA LEU A 8 29.93 1.47 -18.58
C LEU A 8 29.31 1.10 -19.94
N TYR A 9 29.46 -0.15 -20.38
CA TYR A 9 28.80 -0.62 -21.60
C TYR A 9 27.27 -0.65 -21.44
N ILE A 10 26.78 -1.21 -20.32
CA ILE A 10 25.35 -1.25 -20.00
C ILE A 10 24.76 0.17 -19.92
N GLU A 11 25.41 1.09 -19.21
CA GLU A 11 24.96 2.49 -19.09
C GLU A 11 24.83 3.17 -20.47
N ARG A 12 25.77 2.90 -21.39
CA ARG A 12 25.69 3.39 -22.77
C ARG A 12 24.53 2.79 -23.55
N GLN A 13 24.27 1.49 -23.42
CA GLN A 13 23.16 0.85 -24.14
C GLN A 13 21.81 1.39 -23.66
N ILE A 14 21.63 1.55 -22.34
CA ILE A 14 20.43 2.18 -21.77
C ILE A 14 20.26 3.59 -22.34
N LYS A 15 21.31 4.41 -22.38
CA LYS A 15 21.25 5.76 -22.95
C LYS A 15 20.90 5.72 -24.44
N ARG A 16 21.43 4.77 -25.19
CA ARG A 16 21.14 4.60 -26.62
C ARG A 16 19.68 4.21 -26.88
N ILE A 17 19.12 3.32 -26.06
CA ILE A 17 17.70 2.91 -26.16
C ILE A 17 16.78 4.07 -25.81
N LYS A 18 17.05 4.80 -24.72
CA LYS A 18 16.26 5.98 -24.34
C LYS A 18 16.23 7.08 -25.41
N ASN A 19 17.23 7.10 -26.29
CA ASN A 19 17.39 8.11 -27.34
C ASN A 19 17.10 7.56 -28.75
N CYS A 20 16.61 6.32 -28.90
CA CYS A 20 16.26 5.80 -30.22
C CYS A 20 14.94 6.44 -30.71
N GLU A 21 14.75 6.41 -32.02
CA GLU A 21 13.57 7.01 -32.68
C GLU A 21 12.26 6.46 -32.09
N VAL A 22 12.14 5.14 -31.96
CA VAL A 22 10.97 4.46 -31.37
C VAL A 22 10.69 4.94 -29.95
N ALA A 23 11.72 5.08 -29.10
CA ALA A 23 11.55 5.56 -27.73
C ALA A 23 11.22 7.06 -27.67
N SER A 24 11.67 7.84 -28.65
CA SER A 24 11.36 9.27 -28.73
C SER A 24 9.91 9.52 -29.17
N GLU A 25 9.37 8.66 -30.05
CA GLU A 25 7.99 8.72 -30.52
C GLU A 25 7.02 8.14 -29.50
N ASN A 26 7.36 6.98 -28.93
CA ASN A 26 6.55 6.30 -27.92
C ASN A 26 7.43 5.68 -26.83
N PRO A 27 7.74 6.43 -25.75
CA PRO A 27 8.53 5.91 -24.63
C PRO A 27 7.79 4.84 -23.81
N ARG A 28 6.50 4.62 -24.09
CA ARG A 28 5.66 3.59 -23.48
C ARG A 28 5.43 2.40 -24.39
N ASP A 29 6.13 2.34 -25.51
CA ASP A 29 6.13 1.16 -26.36
C ASP A 29 6.65 -0.05 -25.56
N ASN A 30 5.98 -1.20 -25.70
CA ASN A 30 6.33 -2.39 -24.93
C ASN A 30 7.74 -2.87 -25.25
N ASP A 31 8.20 -2.78 -26.51
CA ASP A 31 9.54 -3.22 -26.88
C ASP A 31 10.60 -2.29 -26.26
N VAL A 32 10.30 -1.00 -26.15
CA VAL A 32 11.17 -0.02 -25.48
C VAL A 32 11.24 -0.32 -23.98
N ILE A 33 10.09 -0.55 -23.34
CA ILE A 33 9.96 -0.90 -21.93
C ILE A 33 10.72 -2.20 -21.62
N ASP A 34 10.49 -3.26 -22.38
CA ASP A 34 11.09 -4.58 -22.19
C ASP A 34 12.61 -4.52 -22.40
N CYS A 35 13.07 -3.81 -23.43
CA CYS A 35 14.50 -3.59 -23.64
C CYS A 35 15.12 -2.87 -22.43
N LEU A 36 14.52 -1.76 -21.99
CA LEU A 36 15.03 -1.00 -20.84
C LEU A 36 15.06 -1.86 -19.57
N LEU A 37 14.02 -2.66 -19.34
CA LEU A 37 13.92 -3.56 -18.19
C LEU A 37 15.06 -4.58 -18.17
N ILE A 38 15.32 -5.24 -19.30
CA ILE A 38 16.40 -6.23 -19.42
C ILE A 38 17.76 -5.58 -19.18
N TRP A 39 18.02 -4.41 -19.78
CA TRP A 39 19.30 -3.73 -19.62
C TRP A 39 19.53 -3.20 -18.22
N GLN A 40 18.48 -2.70 -17.55
CA GLN A 40 18.60 -2.29 -16.15
C GLN A 40 18.76 -3.51 -15.23
N LEU A 41 18.07 -4.62 -15.48
CA LEU A 41 18.27 -5.88 -14.73
C LEU A 41 19.71 -6.37 -14.86
N LEU A 42 20.30 -6.34 -16.06
CA LEU A 42 21.73 -6.65 -16.26
C LEU A 42 22.63 -5.71 -15.44
N GLY A 43 22.27 -4.43 -15.35
CA GLY A 43 22.95 -3.47 -14.48
C GLY A 43 22.92 -3.89 -13.00
N VAL A 44 21.75 -4.29 -12.50
CA VAL A 44 21.57 -4.79 -11.12
C VAL A 44 22.38 -6.07 -10.90
N ILE A 45 22.34 -7.03 -11.83
CA ILE A 45 23.13 -8.27 -11.77
C ILE A 45 24.62 -7.96 -11.62
N VAL A 46 25.14 -7.06 -12.44
CA VAL A 46 26.57 -6.69 -12.41
C VAL A 46 26.92 -5.97 -11.10
N GLN A 47 26.08 -5.05 -10.64
CA GLN A 47 26.30 -4.30 -9.40
C GLN A 47 26.27 -5.20 -8.16
N GLN A 48 25.38 -6.20 -8.15
CA GLN A 48 25.17 -7.11 -7.03
C GLN A 48 25.93 -8.44 -7.18
N GLN A 49 26.83 -8.55 -8.16
CA GLN A 49 27.63 -9.76 -8.43
C GLN A 49 26.77 -11.03 -8.58
N GLY A 50 25.63 -10.90 -9.27
CA GLY A 50 24.68 -11.99 -9.51
C GLY A 50 23.67 -12.23 -8.40
N ARG A 51 23.74 -11.54 -7.25
CA ARG A 51 22.83 -11.75 -6.10
C ARG A 51 21.53 -10.95 -6.19
N VAL A 52 20.78 -11.11 -7.29
CA VAL A 52 19.50 -10.42 -7.47
C VAL A 52 18.40 -11.06 -6.63
N THR A 53 17.65 -10.24 -5.90
CA THR A 53 16.52 -10.67 -5.07
C THR A 53 15.17 -10.22 -5.64
N GLY A 54 14.08 -10.81 -5.17
CA GLY A 54 12.71 -10.40 -5.56
C GLY A 54 12.44 -8.91 -5.38
N PRO A 55 12.84 -8.28 -4.25
CA PRO A 55 12.77 -6.83 -4.06
C PRO A 55 13.49 -5.99 -5.13
N ASP A 56 14.64 -6.45 -5.63
CA ASP A 56 15.36 -5.73 -6.68
C ASP A 56 14.54 -5.69 -7.99
N VAL A 57 13.94 -6.83 -8.35
CA VAL A 57 13.08 -6.95 -9.53
C VAL A 57 11.78 -6.15 -9.35
N ALA A 58 11.16 -6.21 -8.16
CA ALA A 58 9.92 -5.48 -7.88
C ALA A 58 10.11 -3.96 -8.01
N ARG A 59 11.20 -3.41 -7.44
CA ARG A 59 11.54 -1.99 -7.59
C ARG A 59 11.75 -1.61 -9.05
N LEU A 60 12.47 -2.45 -9.79
CA LEU A 60 12.75 -2.22 -11.20
C LEU A 60 11.48 -2.11 -12.05
N LEU A 61 10.54 -3.03 -11.83
CA LEU A 61 9.24 -3.05 -12.52
C LEU A 61 8.41 -1.80 -12.23
N VAL A 62 8.42 -1.31 -10.98
CA VAL A 62 7.70 -0.10 -10.59
C VAL A 62 8.32 1.16 -11.21
N GLU A 63 9.66 1.26 -11.22
CA GLU A 63 10.37 2.42 -11.75
C GLU A 63 10.10 2.61 -13.25
N ILE A 64 10.16 1.53 -14.03
CA ILE A 64 9.87 1.56 -15.47
C ILE A 64 8.37 1.72 -15.74
N GLY A 65 7.51 1.00 -15.02
CA GLY A 65 6.06 1.06 -15.20
C GLY A 65 5.48 2.45 -14.89
N SER A 66 6.07 3.18 -13.96
CA SER A 66 5.63 4.53 -13.58
C SER A 66 6.08 5.61 -14.59
N GLY A 67 7.12 5.34 -15.38
CA GLY A 67 7.79 6.24 -16.34
C GLY A 67 8.18 7.61 -15.78
N PRO A 68 8.66 8.54 -16.63
CA PRO A 68 9.29 9.77 -16.18
C PRO A 68 8.25 10.83 -15.80
N SER A 69 7.39 10.53 -14.83
CA SER A 69 6.61 11.53 -14.11
C SER A 69 6.12 10.93 -12.80
N ARG A 70 7.02 10.92 -11.81
CA ARG A 70 6.76 10.95 -10.36
C ARG A 70 8.09 10.77 -9.63
N THR A 71 8.98 11.75 -9.82
CA THR A 71 9.66 12.23 -8.62
C THR A 71 8.53 12.67 -7.68
N LEU A 72 8.43 12.02 -6.52
CA LEU A 72 7.52 12.39 -5.42
C LEU A 72 7.90 13.79 -4.92
N SER A 73 7.56 14.82 -5.70
CA SER A 73 7.80 16.23 -5.40
C SER A 73 6.98 17.08 -6.38
N SER A 74 6.06 17.86 -5.80
CA SER A 74 5.35 18.99 -6.40
C SER A 74 3.96 18.74 -7.01
N VAL A 75 2.96 19.16 -6.22
CA VAL A 75 1.82 20.00 -6.63
C VAL A 75 0.89 19.42 -7.71
N HIS A 76 -0.16 18.73 -7.28
CA HIS A 76 -1.45 18.80 -7.99
C HIS A 76 -2.31 19.86 -7.31
N GLN A 77 -2.05 21.12 -7.68
CA GLN A 77 -2.99 22.21 -7.52
C GLN A 77 -4.13 21.96 -8.52
N HIS A 78 -5.12 21.15 -8.11
CA HIS A 78 -6.36 21.07 -8.88
C HIS A 78 -7.19 22.31 -8.57
N HIS A 79 -7.25 23.19 -9.57
CA HIS A 79 -8.23 24.25 -9.71
C HIS A 79 -9.62 23.80 -9.25
N SER A 80 -10.14 24.45 -8.21
CA SER A 80 -11.57 24.40 -7.91
C SER A 80 -12.23 25.58 -8.60
N HIS A 81 -12.96 25.30 -9.68
CA HIS A 81 -14.03 26.16 -10.14
C HIS A 81 -15.16 25.25 -10.58
N ARG A 82 -16.15 25.04 -9.70
CA ARG A 82 -17.40 24.39 -10.08
C ARG A 82 -18.55 25.08 -9.39
N GLU A 83 -19.30 25.82 -10.21
CA GLU A 83 -20.54 26.48 -9.88
C GLU A 83 -21.65 25.46 -9.57
N ARG A 84 -22.57 25.90 -8.71
CA ARG A 84 -23.84 25.25 -8.34
C ARG A 84 -24.63 24.81 -9.58
N ASN A 85 -25.20 23.61 -9.53
CA ASN A 85 -26.65 23.44 -9.65
C ASN A 85 -27.11 22.01 -9.28
N SER A 86 -28.29 21.96 -8.69
CA SER A 86 -29.03 20.86 -8.09
C SER A 86 -29.80 19.99 -9.09
N THR A 87 -29.91 18.68 -8.82
CA THR A 87 -31.17 17.88 -8.73
C THR A 87 -30.86 16.36 -8.59
N PRO A 88 -31.74 15.56 -7.92
CA PRO A 88 -31.50 14.14 -7.65
C PRO A 88 -32.32 13.23 -8.58
N THR A 89 -31.75 12.14 -9.10
CA THR A 89 -32.51 10.96 -9.57
C THR A 89 -31.63 9.71 -9.57
N ASP A 90 -32.20 8.64 -9.01
CA ASP A 90 -31.66 7.30 -8.80
C ASP A 90 -31.26 6.55 -10.08
N SER A 91 -30.14 5.82 -10.02
CA SER A 91 -29.92 4.53 -10.71
C SER A 91 -28.65 3.85 -10.16
N PRO A 92 -28.66 2.54 -9.86
CA PRO A 92 -27.52 1.83 -9.30
C PRO A 92 -26.60 1.36 -10.43
N SER A 93 -25.70 2.23 -10.88
CA SER A 93 -24.57 1.80 -11.69
C SER A 93 -23.49 1.21 -10.79
N THR A 94 -23.06 0.01 -11.13
CA THR A 94 -21.92 -0.75 -10.58
C THR A 94 -20.59 -0.06 -10.87
N ALA A 95 -20.49 1.22 -10.54
CA ALA A 95 -19.25 1.95 -10.49
C ALA A 95 -18.59 1.62 -9.15
N ILE A 96 -17.36 1.14 -9.21
CA ILE A 96 -16.43 1.17 -8.09
C ILE A 96 -16.21 2.65 -7.79
N SER A 97 -17.14 3.25 -7.06
CA SER A 97 -16.93 4.53 -6.41
C SER A 97 -15.79 4.27 -5.42
N PRO A 98 -14.71 5.09 -5.39
CA PRO A 98 -13.76 5.04 -4.30
C PRO A 98 -14.52 5.52 -3.06
N LEU A 99 -15.13 4.56 -2.36
CA LEU A 99 -15.98 4.79 -1.21
C LEU A 99 -15.08 5.26 -0.07
N ARG A 100 -14.96 6.58 0.05
CA ARG A 100 -14.72 7.33 1.30
C ARG A 100 -13.72 6.68 2.27
N SER A 101 -12.45 6.67 1.87
CA SER A 101 -11.30 6.68 2.80
C SER A 101 -10.24 7.66 2.29
N GLN A 102 -10.68 8.85 1.89
CA GLN A 102 -9.86 9.82 1.13
C GLN A 102 -8.98 10.74 2.00
N ALA A 103 -8.61 10.28 3.20
CA ALA A 103 -7.68 11.03 4.07
C ALA A 103 -6.75 10.11 4.90
N THR A 104 -6.64 8.82 4.57
CA THR A 104 -5.42 8.10 4.95
C THR A 104 -4.30 8.68 4.11
N ASP A 105 -3.36 9.34 4.80
CA ASP A 105 -2.31 10.18 4.27
C ASP A 105 -1.65 9.50 3.06
N THR A 106 -1.66 10.12 1.88
CA THR A 106 -1.03 9.52 0.67
C THR A 106 0.41 9.12 0.95
N ARG A 107 1.08 9.88 1.83
CA ARG A 107 2.43 9.62 2.35
C ARG A 107 2.55 8.32 3.14
N ALA A 108 1.51 7.92 3.87
CA ALA A 108 1.48 6.65 4.59
C ALA A 108 1.42 5.46 3.63
N TYR A 109 0.59 5.57 2.59
CA TYR A 109 0.48 4.54 1.57
C TYR A 109 1.75 4.43 0.73
N ASP A 110 2.39 5.55 0.39
CA ASP A 110 3.68 5.58 -0.30
C ASP A 110 4.76 4.87 0.53
N ARG A 111 4.92 5.21 1.82
CA ARG A 111 5.88 4.55 2.72
C ARG A 111 5.62 3.06 2.88
N PHE A 112 4.36 2.68 3.04
CA PHE A 112 3.95 1.27 3.10
C PHE A 112 4.40 0.52 1.84
N THR A 113 4.16 1.11 0.67
CA THR A 113 4.53 0.53 -0.63
C THR A 113 6.04 0.43 -0.78
N GLU A 114 6.81 1.44 -0.38
CA GLU A 114 8.28 1.43 -0.41
C GLU A 114 8.88 0.28 0.42
N LEU A 115 8.33 0.05 1.62
CA LEU A 115 8.76 -1.06 2.48
C LEU A 115 8.45 -2.43 1.83
N LEU A 116 7.28 -2.57 1.22
CA LEU A 116 6.90 -3.81 0.49
C LEU A 116 7.81 -4.06 -0.72
N LEU A 117 8.05 -3.03 -1.52
CA LEU A 117 8.99 -3.11 -2.65
C LEU A 117 10.40 -3.41 -2.18
N GLY A 118 10.75 -3.02 -0.96
CA GLY A 118 12.00 -3.38 -0.32
C GLY A 118 12.08 -4.79 0.27
N GLY A 119 10.97 -5.54 0.31
CA GLY A 119 10.90 -6.84 0.96
C GLY A 119 10.81 -6.77 2.49
N HIS A 120 10.63 -5.58 3.06
CA HIS A 120 10.50 -5.34 4.51
C HIS A 120 9.06 -5.56 4.96
N ILE A 121 8.57 -6.80 4.82
CA ILE A 121 7.16 -7.15 5.06
C ILE A 121 6.71 -6.77 6.48
N GLN A 122 7.54 -7.07 7.47
CA GLN A 122 7.21 -6.81 8.87
C GLN A 122 7.10 -5.32 9.18
N GLU A 123 8.07 -4.54 8.70
CA GLU A 123 8.09 -3.08 8.87
C GLU A 123 6.95 -2.40 8.10
N ALA A 124 6.60 -2.93 6.91
CA ALA A 124 5.45 -2.46 6.13
C ALA A 124 4.15 -2.62 6.92
N ILE A 125 3.91 -3.80 7.50
CA ILE A 125 2.73 -4.06 8.34
C ILE A 125 2.70 -3.12 9.55
N GLU A 126 3.83 -2.93 10.23
CA GLU A 126 3.91 -2.02 11.37
C GLU A 126 3.65 -0.56 10.98
N SER A 127 4.16 -0.10 9.83
CA SER A 127 3.83 1.22 9.31
C SER A 127 2.34 1.33 9.03
N ALA A 128 1.75 0.37 8.33
CA ALA A 128 0.34 0.38 7.99
C ALA A 128 -0.56 0.44 9.24
N ILE A 129 -0.24 -0.31 10.30
CA ILE A 129 -0.96 -0.25 11.58
C ILE A 129 -0.86 1.15 12.20
N ARG A 130 0.35 1.74 12.26
CA ARG A 130 0.56 3.07 12.82
C ARG A 130 -0.23 4.15 12.08
N ASP A 131 -0.37 4.00 10.77
CA ASP A 131 -1.03 4.97 9.90
C ASP A 131 -2.52 4.69 9.67
N GLY A 132 -3.08 3.63 10.27
CA GLY A 132 -4.49 3.26 10.15
C GLY A 132 -4.87 2.50 8.89
N LEU A 133 -3.90 2.05 8.08
CA LEU A 133 -4.08 1.20 6.88
C LEU A 133 -4.32 -0.28 7.25
N TYR A 134 -5.28 -0.55 8.15
CA TYR A 134 -5.52 -1.88 8.69
C TYR A 134 -5.97 -2.90 7.63
N ALA A 135 -6.72 -2.46 6.62
CA ALA A 135 -7.17 -3.33 5.54
C ALA A 135 -5.99 -3.90 4.75
N ASP A 136 -5.05 -3.02 4.35
CA ASP A 136 -3.83 -3.41 3.65
C ASP A 136 -2.93 -4.28 4.54
N ALA A 137 -2.77 -3.93 5.82
CA ALA A 137 -2.00 -4.71 6.78
C ALA A 137 -2.55 -6.14 6.95
N MET A 138 -3.88 -6.30 7.13
CA MET A 138 -4.52 -7.62 7.25
C MET A 138 -4.39 -8.44 5.96
N LEU A 139 -4.53 -7.80 4.79
CA LEU A 139 -4.40 -8.47 3.50
C LEU A 139 -2.99 -9.02 3.30
N VAL A 140 -1.97 -8.18 3.56
CA VAL A 140 -0.56 -8.56 3.44
C VAL A 140 -0.20 -9.64 4.46
N ALA A 141 -0.56 -9.47 5.73
CA ALA A 141 -0.29 -10.49 6.76
C ALA A 141 -0.89 -11.84 6.39
N ARG A 142 -2.16 -11.87 5.96
CA ARG A 142 -2.82 -13.12 5.57
C ARG A 142 -2.15 -13.82 4.38
N ARG A 143 -1.54 -13.07 3.47
CA ARG A 143 -0.97 -13.62 2.23
C ARG A 143 0.51 -13.94 2.32
N LEU A 144 1.28 -13.09 3.00
CA LEU A 144 2.73 -13.19 3.06
C LEU A 144 3.23 -13.78 4.38
N LEU A 145 2.43 -13.74 5.44
CA LEU A 145 2.74 -14.31 6.76
C LEU A 145 1.79 -15.47 7.09
N SER A 146 1.50 -16.35 6.13
CA SER A 146 0.57 -17.47 6.31
C SER A 146 0.96 -18.45 7.44
N HIS A 147 2.24 -18.47 7.82
CA HIS A 147 2.74 -19.28 8.94
C HIS A 147 2.57 -18.61 10.30
N ASP A 148 2.30 -17.31 10.34
CA ASP A 148 2.14 -16.53 11.57
C ASP A 148 0.71 -16.01 11.71
N ALA A 149 -0.20 -16.93 12.03
CA ALA A 149 -1.60 -16.59 12.28
C ALA A 149 -1.75 -15.63 13.49
N ALA A 150 -0.80 -15.64 14.43
CA ALA A 150 -0.82 -14.76 15.59
C ALA A 150 -0.68 -13.28 15.19
N LYS A 151 0.17 -12.97 14.21
CA LYS A 151 0.27 -11.62 13.64
C LYS A 151 -1.06 -11.12 13.08
N LEU A 152 -1.79 -11.94 12.34
CA LEU A 152 -3.08 -11.54 11.78
C LEU A 152 -4.09 -11.23 12.89
N ILE A 153 -4.16 -12.08 13.92
CA ILE A 153 -5.01 -11.88 15.10
C ILE A 153 -4.62 -10.60 15.83
N GLU A 154 -3.32 -10.32 16.01
CA GLU A 154 -2.86 -9.07 16.63
C GLU A 154 -3.36 -7.83 15.87
N ILE A 155 -3.26 -7.85 14.53
CA ILE A 155 -3.72 -6.73 13.68
C ILE A 155 -5.23 -6.54 13.82
N GLU A 156 -6.01 -7.63 13.80
CA GLU A 156 -7.46 -7.61 14.01
C GLU A 156 -7.85 -7.04 15.38
N GLU A 157 -7.17 -7.47 16.44
CA GLU A 157 -7.39 -6.97 17.80
C GLU A 157 -7.07 -5.48 17.92
N ARG A 158 -5.95 -5.02 17.33
CA ARG A 158 -5.61 -3.59 17.31
C ARG A 158 -6.63 -2.79 16.51
N PHE A 159 -7.12 -3.30 15.39
CA PHE A 159 -8.16 -2.63 14.61
C PHE A 159 -9.47 -2.52 15.41
N LEU A 160 -9.88 -3.57 16.11
CA LEU A 160 -11.06 -3.54 16.98
C LEU A 160 -10.88 -2.54 18.12
N ALA A 161 -9.68 -2.42 18.68
CA ALA A 161 -9.36 -1.47 19.73
C ALA A 161 -9.44 0.01 19.28
N THR A 162 -9.36 0.29 17.97
CA THR A 162 -9.62 1.65 17.43
C THR A 162 -11.10 2.05 17.50
N ARG A 163 -12.01 1.08 17.70
CA ARG A 163 -13.45 1.32 17.72
C ARG A 163 -13.93 1.66 19.13
N PRO A 164 -15.02 2.42 19.27
CA PRO A 164 -15.66 2.65 20.57
C PRO A 164 -16.06 1.32 21.25
N GLN A 165 -15.92 1.25 22.58
CA GLN A 165 -16.23 0.04 23.36
C GLN A 165 -17.70 -0.41 23.24
N CYS A 166 -18.62 0.52 22.98
CA CYS A 166 -20.04 0.25 22.75
C CYS A 166 -20.38 -0.12 21.30
N ASN A 167 -19.37 -0.28 20.44
CA ASN A 167 -19.59 -0.65 19.05
C ASN A 167 -20.15 -2.09 18.97
N PRO A 168 -21.24 -2.34 18.21
CA PRO A 168 -21.85 -3.66 18.11
C PRO A 168 -20.90 -4.70 17.52
N VAL A 169 -19.98 -4.30 16.61
CA VAL A 169 -18.98 -5.21 16.04
C VAL A 169 -18.02 -5.72 17.11
N VAL A 170 -17.54 -4.82 17.98
CA VAL A 170 -16.66 -5.20 19.10
C VAL A 170 -17.37 -6.20 20.01
N THR A 171 -18.65 -5.94 20.33
CA THR A 171 -19.46 -6.84 21.16
C THR A 171 -19.66 -8.21 20.53
N LEU A 172 -20.08 -8.26 19.26
CA LEU A 172 -20.31 -9.51 18.54
C LEU A 172 -19.02 -10.33 18.41
N VAL A 173 -17.90 -9.68 18.11
CA VAL A 173 -16.59 -10.35 18.03
C VAL A 173 -16.16 -10.86 19.40
N SER A 174 -16.33 -10.10 20.49
CA SER A 174 -16.04 -10.56 21.85
C SER A 174 -16.86 -11.79 22.22
N VAL A 175 -18.17 -11.79 21.91
CA VAL A 175 -19.04 -12.96 22.14
C VAL A 175 -18.59 -14.17 21.32
N ALA A 176 -18.34 -13.98 20.02
CA ALA A 176 -17.91 -15.06 19.12
C ALA A 176 -16.56 -15.68 19.53
N THR A 177 -15.66 -14.85 20.07
CA THR A 177 -14.33 -15.28 20.55
C THR A 177 -14.31 -15.71 22.02
N LYS A 178 -15.49 -15.83 22.67
CA LYS A 178 -15.65 -16.17 24.10
C LYS A 178 -14.86 -15.26 25.05
N LYS A 179 -14.66 -14.00 24.66
CA LYS A 179 -14.01 -12.96 25.45
C LYS A 179 -15.04 -12.14 26.22
N HIS A 180 -14.56 -11.41 27.22
CA HIS A 180 -15.38 -10.54 28.05
C HIS A 180 -16.06 -9.41 27.24
N VAL A 181 -17.33 -9.12 27.52
CA VAL A 181 -18.12 -8.10 26.82
C VAL A 181 -18.22 -6.81 27.66
N PRO A 182 -17.57 -5.70 27.27
CA PRO A 182 -17.50 -4.48 28.07
C PRO A 182 -18.87 -3.84 28.38
N ILE A 183 -19.81 -3.92 27.43
CA ILE A 183 -21.15 -3.32 27.59
C ILE A 183 -21.95 -4.04 28.68
N LEU A 184 -21.84 -5.37 28.76
CA LEU A 184 -22.56 -6.16 29.77
C LEU A 184 -22.09 -5.79 31.19
N VAL A 185 -20.79 -5.53 31.38
CA VAL A 185 -20.28 -5.07 32.68
C VAL A 185 -20.78 -3.69 33.04
N ARG A 186 -20.82 -2.73 32.11
CA ARG A 186 -21.41 -1.41 32.40
C ARG A 186 -22.87 -1.52 32.83
N ILE A 187 -23.69 -2.28 32.10
CA ILE A 187 -25.12 -2.46 32.43
C ILE A 187 -25.28 -3.13 33.79
N LEU A 188 -24.54 -4.21 34.07
CA LEU A 188 -24.57 -4.91 35.36
C LEU A 188 -24.11 -4.01 36.51
N THR A 189 -23.06 -3.22 36.32
CA THR A 189 -22.54 -2.30 37.34
C THR A 189 -23.53 -1.16 37.61
N THR A 190 -24.16 -0.61 36.57
CA THR A 190 -25.19 0.42 36.72
C THR A 190 -26.43 -0.13 37.42
N LEU A 191 -26.89 -1.33 37.08
CA LEU A 191 -28.00 -2.00 37.78
C LEU A 191 -27.67 -2.27 39.25
N PHE A 192 -26.46 -2.74 39.56
CA PHE A 192 -26.01 -2.93 40.94
C PHE A 192 -25.90 -1.63 41.72
N PHE A 193 -25.49 -0.54 41.08
CA PHE A 193 -25.38 0.77 41.72
C PHE A 193 -26.77 1.37 42.01
N VAL A 194 -27.70 1.28 41.06
CA VAL A 194 -29.10 1.72 41.25
C VAL A 194 -29.78 0.87 42.33
N GLY A 195 -29.55 -0.44 42.35
CA GLY A 195 -30.09 -1.34 43.37
C GLY A 195 -29.48 -1.19 44.77
N ARG A 196 -28.42 -0.40 44.96
CA ARG A 196 -27.88 -0.01 46.29
C ARG A 196 -28.33 1.38 46.74
N ILE A 197 -28.94 2.17 45.85
CA ILE A 197 -29.45 3.52 46.14
C ILE A 197 -30.97 3.50 46.43
N LEU A 198 -31.67 2.44 46.05
CA LEU A 198 -33.02 2.08 46.51
C LEU A 198 -32.95 1.21 47.76
#